data_AF-A0A2H0DJL8-F1
#
_entry.id   AF-A0A2H0DJL8-F1
#
_cell.length_a   1.000
_cell.length_b   1.000
_cell.length_c   1.000
_cell.angle_alpha   90.00
_cell.angle_beta   90.00
_cell.angle_gamma   90.00
#
_symmetry.space_group_name_H-M   'P 1'
#
loop_
_entity.id
_entity.type
_entity.pdbx_description
1 polymer ?
#
loop_
_entity_poly.entity_id
_entity_poly.type
_entity_poly.pdbx_seq_one_letter_code
_entity_poly.pdbx_strand_id
1 'polypeptide(L)'
;MFAGNSLTSNITSSDGEIKLNGSVISGGDQAYNGPIFLGRSLTLNSLFGNLNFNGDINGVFSGPNGQIENAMTTYSAWNTTFNGAVSLGHLSSNITSSDGAINMNAGMIHTFYNQTYNGTLRLGRDSRLISREAVLSFNGTVDGGYNLEVLSGTPGTVSFNGRVGSITPLASLRAGGGWRTDLNGGSITTVNDLHLHGATWLGSDNTLTSTAGNVSFGSRVDGGYGLTANSHLNTSFEGHVGSDTPLESLTANITGPGGIFLNGNSVTTTGTQTYNGPVNP
;
A
#
# COMPACT_ATOMS: atom_id res chain seq x y z
N MET A 1 -2.58 -21.72 28.62
CA MET A 1 -1.16 -21.55 28.24
C MET A 1 -0.81 -22.68 27.29
N PHE A 2 -1.00 -22.50 25.98
CA PHE A 2 -0.59 -23.52 25.01
C PHE A 2 0.91 -23.35 24.76
N ALA A 3 1.70 -24.26 25.32
CA ALA A 3 3.09 -24.45 24.91
C ALA A 3 3.06 -25.11 23.52
N GLY A 4 2.85 -24.30 22.47
CA GLY A 4 3.07 -24.73 21.10
C GLY A 4 4.57 -24.92 20.90
N ASN A 5 5.00 -26.11 20.51
CA ASN A 5 6.39 -26.44 20.25
C ASN A 5 7.05 -25.34 19.36
N SER A 6 8.02 -24.63 19.94
CA SER A 6 8.80 -23.57 19.32
C SER A 6 9.83 -24.16 18.35
N LEU A 7 9.37 -24.87 17.33
CA LEU A 7 10.24 -25.29 16.24
C LEU A 7 10.48 -24.08 15.35
N THR A 8 11.60 -23.40 15.58
CA THR A 8 12.13 -22.39 14.67
C THR A 8 12.71 -23.08 13.44
N SER A 9 12.24 -22.71 12.25
CA SER A 9 12.82 -23.16 10.98
C SER A 9 13.84 -22.14 10.51
N ASN A 10 15.12 -22.47 10.57
CA ASN A 10 16.18 -21.68 9.96
C ASN A 10 16.62 -22.36 8.67
N ILE A 11 16.19 -21.81 7.54
CA ILE A 11 16.34 -22.40 6.21
C ILE A 11 17.41 -21.60 5.47
N THR A 12 18.53 -22.24 5.19
CA THR A 12 19.65 -21.67 4.42
C THR A 12 19.95 -22.61 3.26
N SER A 13 20.22 -22.07 2.08
CA SER A 13 20.64 -22.89 0.93
C SER A 13 22.13 -23.17 0.97
N SER A 14 22.54 -24.40 0.67
CA SER A 14 23.94 -24.73 0.37
C SER A 14 24.36 -24.31 -1.03
N ASP A 15 23.38 -24.15 -1.94
CA ASP A 15 23.60 -24.03 -3.38
C ASP A 15 23.25 -22.63 -3.92
N GLY A 16 23.06 -21.66 -3.01
CA GLY A 16 22.82 -20.25 -3.33
C GLY A 16 21.35 -19.84 -3.51
N GLU A 17 20.41 -20.78 -3.56
CA GLU A 17 18.97 -20.51 -3.69
C GLU A 17 18.12 -21.52 -2.89
N ILE A 18 17.12 -21.02 -2.15
CA ILE A 18 16.15 -21.83 -1.40
C ILE A 18 14.97 -22.14 -2.32
N LYS A 19 14.83 -23.40 -2.73
CA LYS A 19 13.72 -23.85 -3.59
C LYS A 19 12.56 -24.34 -2.75
N LEU A 20 11.43 -23.63 -2.82
CA LEU A 20 10.20 -24.01 -2.13
C LEU A 20 9.21 -24.62 -3.12
N ASN A 21 8.98 -25.93 -2.94
CA ASN A 21 8.04 -26.72 -3.72
C ASN A 21 6.82 -27.15 -2.89
N GLY A 22 6.62 -26.58 -1.71
CA GLY A 22 5.51 -26.92 -0.83
C GLY A 22 5.32 -25.87 0.24
N SER A 23 4.10 -25.84 0.78
CA SER A 23 3.74 -25.03 1.94
C SER A 23 4.53 -25.46 3.18
N VAL A 24 4.86 -24.51 4.05
CA VAL A 24 5.59 -24.74 5.30
C VAL A 24 4.76 -24.26 6.47
N ILE A 25 4.59 -25.09 7.50
CA ILE A 25 3.92 -24.73 8.73
C ILE A 25 4.86 -25.00 9.90
N SER A 26 5.06 -24.01 10.76
CA SER A 26 5.89 -24.12 11.97
C SER A 26 5.15 -23.56 13.19
N GLY A 27 5.51 -24.06 14.37
CA GLY A 27 5.05 -23.48 15.63
C GLY A 27 5.79 -22.19 15.99
N GLY A 28 7.10 -22.11 15.71
CA GLY A 28 7.93 -20.93 15.95
C GLY A 28 8.29 -20.17 14.68
N ASP A 29 9.27 -19.28 14.80
CA ASP A 29 9.76 -18.43 13.70
C ASP A 29 10.20 -19.24 12.47
N GLN A 30 10.00 -18.69 11.27
CA GLN A 30 10.65 -19.16 10.04
C GLN A 30 11.57 -18.06 9.53
N ALA A 31 12.82 -18.42 9.25
CA ALA A 31 13.80 -17.53 8.65
C ALA A 31 14.36 -18.20 7.39
N TYR A 32 14.27 -17.49 6.27
CA TYR A 32 14.77 -17.90 4.97
C TYR A 32 15.99 -17.04 4.61
N ASN A 33 17.18 -17.61 4.79
CA ASN A 33 18.46 -16.93 4.71
C ASN A 33 19.11 -17.12 3.33
N GLY A 34 18.54 -16.49 2.33
CA GLY A 34 19.04 -16.49 0.96
C GLY A 34 17.95 -16.18 -0.05
N PRO A 35 18.28 -16.07 -1.35
CA PRO A 35 17.30 -15.99 -2.43
C PRO A 35 16.33 -17.18 -2.38
N ILE A 36 15.07 -16.94 -2.71
CA ILE A 36 13.97 -17.91 -2.62
C ILE A 36 13.33 -18.04 -3.98
N PHE A 37 13.17 -19.28 -4.44
CA PHE A 37 12.48 -19.62 -5.67
C PHE A 37 11.26 -20.50 -5.38
N LEU A 38 10.10 -20.03 -5.82
CA LEU A 38 8.83 -20.75 -5.70
C LEU A 38 8.64 -21.62 -6.94
N GLY A 39 8.71 -22.94 -6.79
CA GLY A 39 8.38 -23.87 -7.88
C GLY A 39 6.87 -24.07 -8.07
N ARG A 40 6.06 -23.59 -7.13
CA ARG A 40 4.59 -23.59 -7.17
C ARG A 40 4.03 -22.52 -6.23
N SER A 41 2.73 -22.27 -6.31
CA SER A 41 2.02 -21.48 -5.30
C SER A 41 2.05 -22.17 -3.94
N LEU A 42 2.28 -21.42 -2.87
CA LEU A 42 2.46 -21.97 -1.53
C LEU A 42 1.90 -21.07 -0.42
N THR A 43 1.73 -21.69 0.75
CA THR A 43 1.38 -21.02 2.00
C THR A 43 2.49 -21.23 3.03
N LEU A 44 2.99 -20.15 3.64
CA LEU A 44 3.95 -20.21 4.75
C LEU A 44 3.25 -19.74 6.02
N ASN A 45 3.22 -20.57 7.05
CA ASN A 45 2.49 -20.30 8.28
C ASN A 45 3.38 -20.50 9.51
N SER A 46 3.75 -19.39 10.16
CA SER A 46 4.36 -19.39 11.48
C SER A 46 3.29 -19.13 12.54
N LEU A 47 2.78 -20.21 13.14
CA LEU A 47 1.57 -20.17 13.97
C LEU A 47 1.70 -19.27 15.20
N PHE A 48 2.90 -19.19 15.79
CA PHE A 48 3.19 -18.39 16.99
C PHE A 48 4.47 -17.56 16.85
N GLY A 49 5.00 -17.40 15.63
CA GLY A 49 6.29 -16.79 15.37
C GLY A 49 6.27 -15.75 14.24
N ASN A 50 7.47 -15.30 13.90
CA ASN A 50 7.77 -14.41 12.78
C ASN A 50 8.01 -15.19 11.47
N LEU A 51 7.82 -14.51 10.34
CA LEU A 51 8.28 -14.94 9.02
C LEU A 51 9.31 -13.93 8.51
N ASN A 52 10.55 -14.37 8.28
CA ASN A 52 11.63 -13.50 7.82
C ASN A 52 12.19 -14.00 6.48
N PHE A 53 12.09 -13.17 5.44
CA PHE A 53 12.66 -13.41 4.13
C PHE A 53 13.87 -12.50 3.92
N ASN A 54 15.07 -13.09 3.99
CA ASN A 54 16.34 -12.35 4.00
C ASN A 54 17.00 -12.24 2.62
N GLY A 55 16.39 -12.78 1.58
CA GLY A 55 16.80 -12.61 0.18
C GLY A 55 15.62 -12.36 -0.73
N ASP A 56 15.92 -12.17 -2.01
CA ASP A 56 14.90 -11.94 -3.04
C ASP A 56 13.97 -13.14 -3.19
N ILE A 57 12.70 -12.89 -3.53
CA ILE A 57 11.68 -13.91 -3.74
C ILE A 57 11.23 -13.86 -5.20
N ASN A 58 11.40 -14.96 -5.91
CA ASN A 58 10.95 -15.13 -7.29
C ASN A 58 10.16 -16.44 -7.47
N GLY A 59 9.57 -16.63 -8.64
CA GLY A 59 8.87 -17.86 -9.01
C GLY A 59 9.07 -18.25 -10.48
N VAL A 60 8.39 -19.31 -10.89
CA VAL A 60 8.36 -19.82 -12.26
C VAL A 60 7.65 -18.82 -13.17
N PHE A 61 8.31 -18.48 -14.28
CA PHE A 61 7.72 -17.79 -15.41
C PHE A 61 6.95 -18.81 -16.27
N SER A 62 5.65 -18.95 -16.05
CA SER A 62 4.79 -19.92 -16.76
C SER A 62 3.62 -19.29 -17.51
N GLY A 63 3.32 -18.01 -17.27
CA GLY A 63 2.16 -17.37 -17.87
C GLY A 63 2.34 -17.08 -19.37
N PRO A 64 1.24 -16.91 -20.13
CA PRO A 64 1.24 -16.76 -21.58
C PRO A 64 2.07 -15.58 -22.12
N ASN A 65 2.47 -14.64 -21.26
CA ASN A 65 3.30 -13.47 -21.59
C ASN A 65 4.62 -13.40 -20.80
N GLY A 66 5.16 -14.55 -20.35
CA GLY A 66 6.34 -14.57 -19.47
C GLY A 66 6.05 -13.96 -18.10
N GLN A 67 4.85 -14.22 -17.58
CA GLN A 67 4.43 -13.79 -16.24
C GLN A 67 4.79 -14.87 -15.21
N ILE A 68 5.05 -14.44 -13.98
CA ILE A 68 5.13 -15.36 -12.85
C ILE A 68 3.71 -15.64 -12.37
N GLU A 69 3.31 -16.91 -12.27
CA GLU A 69 1.98 -17.29 -11.78
C GLU A 69 1.98 -17.73 -10.31
N ASN A 70 3.16 -18.02 -9.75
CA ASN A 70 3.23 -18.54 -8.39
C ASN A 70 2.80 -17.50 -7.36
N ALA A 71 1.89 -17.93 -6.49
CA ALA A 71 1.40 -17.15 -5.39
C ALA A 71 2.13 -17.49 -4.08
N MET A 72 2.36 -16.49 -3.26
CA MET A 72 2.75 -16.68 -1.87
C MET A 72 1.65 -16.13 -0.95
N THR A 73 1.18 -16.97 -0.03
CA THR A 73 0.37 -16.53 1.11
C THR A 73 1.17 -16.75 2.38
N THR A 74 1.32 -15.71 3.20
CA THR A 74 2.01 -15.79 4.49
C THR A 74 1.03 -15.58 5.64
N TYR A 75 1.22 -16.33 6.71
CA TYR A 75 0.55 -16.16 8.00
C TYR A 75 1.62 -16.12 9.09
N SER A 76 1.68 -15.04 9.85
CA SER A 76 2.53 -14.94 11.05
C SER A 76 1.71 -14.41 12.22
N ALA A 77 1.98 -14.94 13.42
CA ALA A 77 1.44 -14.36 14.64
C ALA A 77 2.06 -12.99 14.91
N TRP A 78 3.37 -12.87 14.70
CA TRP A 78 4.10 -11.63 14.94
C TRP A 78 4.39 -10.92 13.62
N ASN A 79 5.66 -10.78 13.26
CA ASN A 79 6.01 -10.01 12.09
C ASN A 79 6.19 -10.89 10.85
N THR A 80 5.80 -10.36 9.69
CA THR A 80 6.34 -10.82 8.40
C THR A 80 7.30 -9.76 7.88
N THR A 81 8.56 -10.12 7.62
CA THR A 81 9.59 -9.19 7.16
C THR A 81 10.09 -9.59 5.77
N PHE A 82 9.93 -8.68 4.80
CA PHE A 82 10.52 -8.81 3.47
C PHE A 82 11.77 -7.94 3.37
N ASN A 83 12.96 -8.54 3.40
CA ASN A 83 14.24 -7.82 3.27
C ASN A 83 14.80 -7.79 1.84
N GLY A 84 14.45 -8.78 1.01
CA GLY A 84 14.78 -8.80 -0.43
C GLY A 84 13.60 -8.43 -1.31
N ALA A 85 13.88 -8.11 -2.58
CA ALA A 85 12.87 -7.77 -3.56
C ALA A 85 11.93 -8.97 -3.81
N VAL A 86 10.66 -8.71 -4.13
CA VAL A 86 9.67 -9.76 -4.38
C VAL A 86 9.11 -9.61 -5.79
N SER A 87 9.14 -10.68 -6.59
CA SER A 87 8.48 -10.77 -7.88
C SER A 87 7.66 -12.06 -7.97
N LEU A 88 6.33 -11.96 -7.92
CA LEU A 88 5.43 -13.12 -7.84
C LEU A 88 4.17 -12.95 -8.71
N GLY A 89 3.40 -14.00 -8.88
CA GLY A 89 2.06 -13.89 -9.44
C GLY A 89 1.13 -13.17 -8.47
N HIS A 90 1.05 -13.64 -7.23
CA HIS A 90 0.21 -13.06 -6.20
C HIS A 90 0.95 -13.03 -4.86
N LEU A 91 0.71 -12.00 -4.06
CA LEU A 91 1.20 -11.92 -2.69
C LEU A 91 0.06 -11.60 -1.73
N SER A 92 -0.14 -12.46 -0.74
CA SER A 92 -0.95 -12.13 0.44
C SER A 92 -0.11 -12.30 1.69
N SER A 93 -0.08 -11.26 2.52
CA SER A 93 0.57 -11.33 3.83
C SER A 93 -0.43 -11.05 4.93
N ASN A 94 -0.57 -12.00 5.85
CA ASN A 94 -1.58 -12.03 6.90
C ASN A 94 -0.90 -12.04 8.26
N ILE A 95 -1.28 -11.09 9.10
CA ILE A 95 -0.86 -11.03 10.49
C ILE A 95 -2.05 -11.47 11.36
N THR A 96 -1.83 -12.41 12.27
CA THR A 96 -2.91 -12.97 13.10
C THR A 96 -2.97 -12.40 14.51
N SER A 97 -1.93 -11.72 14.99
CA SER A 97 -1.95 -10.96 16.25
C SER A 97 -2.13 -9.46 15.99
N SER A 98 -2.75 -8.75 16.94
CA SER A 98 -2.84 -7.28 16.90
C SER A 98 -1.49 -6.57 16.96
N ASP A 99 -0.48 -7.24 17.54
CA ASP A 99 0.83 -6.67 17.82
C ASP A 99 1.85 -6.96 16.70
N GLY A 100 1.44 -7.74 15.70
CA GLY A 100 2.29 -8.07 14.55
C GLY A 100 2.22 -7.01 13.44
N ALA A 101 3.25 -6.99 12.61
CA ALA A 101 3.35 -6.09 11.47
C ALA A 101 3.99 -6.75 10.25
N ILE A 102 3.71 -6.18 9.09
CA ILE A 102 4.41 -6.47 7.84
C ILE A 102 5.51 -5.42 7.69
N ASN A 103 6.77 -5.84 7.82
CA ASN A 103 7.93 -4.97 7.68
C ASN A 103 8.44 -4.99 6.24
N MET A 104 8.50 -3.81 5.62
CA MET A 104 8.86 -3.63 4.22
C MET A 104 10.28 -3.05 4.09
N ASN A 105 11.24 -3.94 3.92
CA ASN A 105 12.65 -3.63 3.72
C ASN A 105 13.14 -3.99 2.30
N ALA A 106 12.27 -4.61 1.49
CA ALA A 106 12.52 -5.09 0.13
C ALA A 106 12.89 -3.98 -0.87
N GLY A 107 12.38 -2.77 -0.66
CA GLY A 107 12.46 -1.65 -1.60
C GLY A 107 11.59 -1.81 -2.85
N MET A 108 11.37 -3.04 -3.35
CA MET A 108 10.44 -3.33 -4.44
C MET A 108 9.66 -4.62 -4.20
N ILE A 109 8.33 -4.55 -4.37
CA ILE A 109 7.46 -5.71 -4.53
C ILE A 109 6.67 -5.54 -5.81
N HIS A 110 6.88 -6.43 -6.76
CA HIS A 110 6.17 -6.50 -8.01
C HIS A 110 5.35 -7.78 -8.07
N THR A 111 4.09 -7.68 -8.47
CA THR A 111 3.25 -8.83 -8.76
C THR A 111 2.52 -8.68 -10.08
N PHE A 112 2.19 -9.82 -10.69
CA PHE A 112 1.39 -9.83 -11.91
C PHE A 112 -0.11 -9.71 -11.61
N TYR A 113 -0.54 -10.25 -10.47
CA TYR A 113 -1.89 -10.24 -9.92
C TYR A 113 -1.90 -9.59 -8.53
N ASN A 114 -2.92 -9.87 -7.70
CA ASN A 114 -3.18 -9.07 -6.50
C ASN A 114 -2.00 -9.05 -5.50
N GLN A 115 -1.90 -7.94 -4.78
CA GLN A 115 -1.16 -7.82 -3.54
C GLN A 115 -2.11 -7.46 -2.42
N THR A 116 -2.06 -8.19 -1.31
CA THR A 116 -2.90 -7.94 -0.14
C THR A 116 -2.07 -7.96 1.13
N TYR A 117 -2.12 -6.87 1.89
CA TYR A 117 -1.45 -6.71 3.18
C TYR A 117 -2.51 -6.65 4.29
N ASN A 118 -2.74 -7.80 4.95
CA ASN A 118 -3.71 -8.04 6.02
C ASN A 118 -3.07 -7.83 7.40
N GLY A 119 -2.46 -6.68 7.61
CA GLY A 119 -1.80 -6.27 8.85
C GLY A 119 -1.30 -4.83 8.73
N THR A 120 -0.76 -4.29 9.82
CA THR A 120 -0.07 -3.00 9.75
C THR A 120 1.16 -3.14 8.87
N LEU A 121 1.41 -2.19 7.97
CA LEU A 121 2.56 -2.15 7.09
C LEU A 121 3.54 -1.09 7.60
N ARG A 122 4.77 -1.50 7.90
CA ARG A 122 5.84 -0.61 8.34
C ARG A 122 6.95 -0.54 7.31
N LEU A 123 7.20 0.64 6.76
CA LEU A 123 8.31 0.87 5.85
C LEU A 123 9.62 0.99 6.63
N GLY A 124 10.63 0.20 6.25
CA GLY A 124 12.00 0.35 6.73
C GLY A 124 12.94 1.05 5.74
N ARG A 125 12.44 1.37 4.54
CA ARG A 125 13.13 2.14 3.50
C ARG A 125 12.12 2.62 2.44
N ASP A 126 12.60 3.43 1.51
CA ASP A 126 11.87 3.79 0.29
C ASP A 126 11.41 2.54 -0.46
N SER A 127 10.12 2.46 -0.75
CA SER A 127 9.46 1.26 -1.23
C SER A 127 8.55 1.52 -2.43
N ARG A 128 8.54 0.58 -3.36
CA ARG A 128 7.73 0.62 -4.58
C ARG A 128 6.95 -0.68 -4.74
N LEU A 129 5.62 -0.60 -4.68
CA LEU A 129 4.70 -1.73 -4.73
C LEU A 129 3.87 -1.66 -6.02
N ILE A 130 3.99 -2.68 -6.85
CA ILE A 130 3.40 -2.69 -8.18
C ILE A 130 2.62 -3.97 -8.42
N SER A 131 1.33 -3.83 -8.68
CA SER A 131 0.52 -4.87 -9.30
C SER A 131 0.34 -4.55 -10.79
N ARG A 132 0.55 -5.50 -11.70
CA ARG A 132 0.44 -5.19 -13.14
C ARG A 132 -1.00 -4.89 -13.58
N GLU A 133 -1.98 -5.70 -13.19
CA GLU A 133 -3.35 -5.58 -13.72
C GLU A 133 -4.42 -5.97 -12.66
N ALA A 134 -4.13 -5.79 -11.38
CA ALA A 134 -4.94 -6.40 -10.32
C ALA A 134 -4.90 -5.60 -9.01
N VAL A 135 -5.72 -5.98 -8.04
CA VAL A 135 -5.92 -5.20 -6.80
C VAL A 135 -4.65 -5.13 -5.95
N LEU A 136 -4.36 -3.95 -5.42
CA LEU A 136 -3.36 -3.74 -4.39
C LEU A 136 -4.06 -3.16 -3.14
N SER A 137 -4.10 -3.92 -2.05
CA SER A 137 -4.89 -3.57 -0.87
C SER A 137 -4.08 -3.56 0.42
N PHE A 138 -4.24 -2.50 1.22
CA PHE A 138 -3.73 -2.40 2.58
C PHE A 138 -4.91 -2.39 3.55
N ASN A 139 -4.99 -3.43 4.38
CA ASN A 139 -6.09 -3.60 5.34
C ASN A 139 -5.76 -3.14 6.77
N GLY A 140 -4.49 -2.84 7.04
CA GLY A 140 -4.03 -2.17 8.26
C GLY A 140 -3.48 -0.78 7.96
N THR A 141 -2.88 -0.15 8.98
CA THR A 141 -2.21 1.14 8.80
C THR A 141 -0.96 1.00 7.93
N VAL A 142 -0.54 2.09 7.28
CA VAL A 142 0.71 2.14 6.52
C VAL A 142 1.57 3.27 7.10
N ASP A 143 2.71 2.97 7.70
CA ASP A 143 3.54 3.93 8.43
C ASP A 143 5.03 3.76 8.14
N GLY A 144 5.80 4.82 8.33
CA GLY A 144 7.27 4.83 8.22
C GLY A 144 7.77 6.04 7.44
N GLY A 145 8.81 6.70 7.94
CA GLY A 145 9.33 7.98 7.42
C GLY A 145 10.07 7.91 6.08
N TYR A 146 9.53 7.14 5.12
CA TYR A 146 10.12 6.82 3.83
C TYR A 146 9.16 7.13 2.69
N ASN A 147 9.68 7.16 1.46
CA ASN A 147 8.87 7.34 0.26
C ASN A 147 8.12 6.05 -0.07
N LEU A 148 6.85 6.16 -0.41
CA LEU A 148 6.05 5.04 -0.88
C LEU A 148 5.46 5.32 -2.26
N GLU A 149 5.75 4.42 -3.20
CA GLU A 149 5.08 4.39 -4.50
C GLU A 149 4.20 3.14 -4.59
N VAL A 150 2.91 3.32 -4.92
CA VAL A 150 1.93 2.26 -5.03
C VAL A 150 1.21 2.35 -6.37
N LEU A 151 1.50 1.43 -7.28
CA LEU A 151 0.92 1.42 -8.62
C LEU A 151 0.15 0.13 -8.86
N SER A 152 -1.04 0.25 -9.43
CA SER A 152 -1.67 -0.86 -10.11
C SER A 152 -1.93 -0.48 -11.55
N GLY A 153 -1.62 -1.34 -12.53
CA GLY A 153 -2.06 -1.08 -13.91
C GLY A 153 -3.54 -1.39 -14.10
N THR A 154 -4.10 -1.00 -15.25
CA THR A 154 -5.53 -1.13 -15.58
C THR A 154 -5.90 -2.61 -15.77
N PRO A 155 -7.04 -3.09 -15.23
CA PRO A 155 -8.10 -2.37 -14.52
C PRO A 155 -7.97 -2.38 -12.99
N GLY A 156 -6.77 -2.56 -12.44
CA GLY A 156 -6.60 -2.76 -11.01
C GLY A 156 -6.81 -1.49 -10.16
N THR A 157 -7.31 -1.73 -8.94
CA THR A 157 -7.58 -0.73 -7.91
C THR A 157 -6.47 -0.75 -6.86
N VAL A 158 -6.08 0.43 -6.38
CA VAL A 158 -5.29 0.57 -5.14
C VAL A 158 -6.25 0.93 -4.01
N SER A 159 -6.25 0.19 -2.90
CA SER A 159 -7.16 0.43 -1.76
C SER A 159 -6.39 0.64 -0.46
N PHE A 160 -6.60 1.81 0.16
CA PHE A 160 -6.13 2.10 1.52
C PHE A 160 -7.30 1.97 2.49
N ASN A 161 -7.43 0.79 3.12
CA ASN A 161 -8.50 0.50 4.08
C ASN A 161 -8.12 0.84 5.53
N GLY A 162 -6.83 1.02 5.81
CA GLY A 162 -6.34 1.62 7.05
C GLY A 162 -5.77 3.03 6.83
N ARG A 163 -5.53 3.73 7.94
CA ARG A 163 -4.90 5.07 7.93
C ARG A 163 -3.47 5.00 7.40
N VAL A 164 -3.02 6.05 6.72
CA VAL A 164 -1.65 6.16 6.22
C VAL A 164 -0.91 7.29 6.94
N GLY A 165 0.29 7.00 7.44
CA GLY A 165 1.16 7.96 8.13
C GLY A 165 0.64 8.44 9.47
N SER A 166 -0.28 7.71 10.11
CA SER A 166 -0.95 8.14 11.34
C SER A 166 -0.09 8.01 12.60
N ILE A 167 0.91 7.13 12.59
CA ILE A 167 1.88 6.94 13.68
C ILE A 167 3.21 7.58 13.29
N THR A 168 3.69 7.29 12.08
CA THR A 168 4.90 7.90 11.52
C THR A 168 4.57 8.34 10.10
N PRO A 169 4.41 9.66 9.87
CA PRO A 169 4.12 10.21 8.55
C PRO A 169 5.07 9.67 7.49
N LEU A 170 4.54 9.37 6.31
CA LEU A 170 5.38 8.97 5.18
C LEU A 170 6.22 10.17 4.71
N ALA A 171 7.41 9.94 4.17
CA ALA A 171 8.19 11.04 3.58
C ALA A 171 7.48 11.62 2.36
N SER A 172 6.93 10.76 1.50
CA SER A 172 6.02 11.11 0.42
C SER A 172 5.17 9.89 0.04
N LEU A 173 4.04 10.13 -0.64
CA LEU A 173 3.20 9.07 -1.19
C LEU A 173 2.84 9.39 -2.64
N ARG A 174 3.15 8.46 -3.54
CA ARG A 174 2.60 8.44 -4.90
C ARG A 174 1.75 7.19 -5.09
N ALA A 175 0.45 7.35 -5.29
CA ALA A 175 -0.45 6.21 -5.45
C ALA A 175 -1.39 6.37 -6.66
N GLY A 176 -1.71 5.25 -7.30
CA GLY A 176 -2.66 5.23 -8.42
C GLY A 176 -2.96 3.81 -8.90
N GLY A 177 -4.23 3.45 -8.92
CA GLY A 177 -4.72 2.31 -9.68
C GLY A 177 -5.11 2.70 -11.10
N GLY A 178 -4.90 1.79 -12.05
CA GLY A 178 -5.29 1.97 -13.44
C GLY A 178 -6.80 2.00 -13.67
N TRP A 179 -7.59 1.60 -12.66
CA TRP A 179 -9.01 1.97 -12.55
C TRP A 179 -9.21 3.15 -11.61
N ARG A 180 -8.88 2.98 -10.31
CA ARG A 180 -8.98 4.04 -9.29
C ARG A 180 -8.15 3.74 -8.03
N THR A 181 -8.09 4.72 -7.14
CA THR A 181 -7.56 4.62 -5.77
C THR A 181 -8.69 4.82 -4.77
N ASP A 182 -8.92 3.85 -3.89
CA ASP A 182 -9.96 3.88 -2.86
C ASP A 182 -9.37 4.35 -1.53
N LEU A 183 -9.97 5.40 -0.96
CA LEU A 183 -9.62 5.97 0.34
C LEU A 183 -10.69 5.62 1.38
N ASN A 184 -10.45 4.52 2.10
CA ASN A 184 -11.40 3.96 3.07
C ASN A 184 -10.90 4.07 4.51
N GLY A 185 -9.61 4.40 4.71
CA GLY A 185 -8.96 4.49 6.03
C GLY A 185 -9.12 5.82 6.77
N GLY A 186 -9.71 6.83 6.13
CA GLY A 186 -10.08 8.12 6.71
C GLY A 186 -8.97 9.15 6.90
N SER A 187 -7.69 8.79 6.77
CA SER A 187 -6.61 9.79 6.78
C SER A 187 -5.35 9.34 6.06
N ILE A 188 -4.67 10.29 5.42
CA ILE A 188 -3.31 10.15 4.90
C ILE A 188 -2.47 11.33 5.41
N THR A 189 -1.31 11.05 6.00
CA THR A 189 -0.33 12.07 6.40
C THR A 189 1.04 11.80 5.79
N THR A 190 1.57 12.80 5.08
CA THR A 190 2.92 12.82 4.52
C THR A 190 3.68 14.06 4.99
N VAL A 191 5.01 14.01 4.92
CA VAL A 191 5.86 15.19 5.14
C VAL A 191 5.92 16.03 3.87
N ASN A 192 6.44 15.44 2.78
CA ASN A 192 6.49 16.08 1.47
C ASN A 192 5.23 15.71 0.67
N ASP A 193 5.36 15.65 -0.64
CA ASP A 193 4.23 15.51 -1.55
C ASP A 193 3.38 14.25 -1.32
N LEU A 194 2.07 14.46 -1.42
CA LEU A 194 1.04 13.45 -1.58
C LEU A 194 0.44 13.58 -2.99
N HIS A 195 0.62 12.56 -3.82
CA HIS A 195 0.16 12.54 -5.20
C HIS A 195 -0.70 11.30 -5.51
N LEU A 196 -1.99 11.52 -5.75
CA LEU A 196 -2.94 10.50 -6.19
C LEU A 196 -3.21 10.68 -7.70
N HIS A 197 -2.48 9.98 -8.55
CA HIS A 197 -2.46 10.26 -10.01
C HIS A 197 -3.55 9.56 -10.82
N GLY A 198 -4.21 8.54 -10.25
CA GLY A 198 -5.39 7.89 -10.83
C GLY A 198 -6.69 8.55 -10.36
N ALA A 199 -7.83 8.08 -10.88
CA ALA A 199 -9.13 8.44 -10.31
C ALA A 199 -9.16 8.09 -8.82
N THR A 200 -9.78 8.92 -8.00
CA THR A 200 -9.86 8.71 -6.55
C THR A 200 -11.32 8.54 -6.13
N TRP A 201 -11.57 7.54 -5.28
CA TRP A 201 -12.88 7.29 -4.70
C TRP A 201 -12.81 7.37 -3.17
N LEU A 202 -13.68 8.18 -2.58
CA LEU A 202 -13.85 8.27 -1.13
C LEU A 202 -14.85 7.20 -0.68
N GLY A 203 -14.41 6.25 0.14
CA GLY A 203 -15.30 5.30 0.81
C GLY A 203 -15.58 5.65 2.27
N SER A 204 -15.04 6.76 2.74
CA SER A 204 -15.23 7.35 4.07
C SER A 204 -14.83 8.83 4.03
N ASP A 205 -15.11 9.58 5.10
CA ASP A 205 -14.54 10.93 5.26
C ASP A 205 -13.02 10.87 5.34
N ASN A 206 -12.33 11.66 4.52
CA ASN A 206 -10.88 11.62 4.44
C ASN A 206 -10.24 12.98 4.78
N THR A 207 -9.25 12.94 5.68
CA THR A 207 -8.32 14.06 5.89
C THR A 207 -6.94 13.72 5.32
N LEU A 208 -6.54 14.44 4.28
CA LEU A 208 -5.23 14.32 3.65
C LEU A 208 -4.35 15.48 4.10
N THR A 209 -3.15 15.20 4.59
CA THR A 209 -2.22 16.22 5.10
C THR A 209 -0.83 16.02 4.53
N SER A 210 -0.30 17.03 3.85
CA SER A 210 1.13 17.17 3.55
C SER A 210 1.69 18.34 4.37
N THR A 211 2.61 18.07 5.29
CA THR A 211 3.06 19.07 6.27
C THR A 211 4.08 20.07 5.71
N ALA A 212 4.75 19.74 4.61
CA ALA A 212 5.75 20.58 3.94
C ALA A 212 5.62 20.58 2.41
N GLY A 213 4.76 19.75 1.82
CA GLY A 213 4.61 19.59 0.38
C GLY A 213 3.21 19.87 -0.15
N ASN A 214 2.94 19.31 -1.34
CA ASN A 214 1.70 19.42 -2.08
C ASN A 214 0.72 18.28 -1.75
N VAL A 215 -0.56 18.51 -1.98
CA VAL A 215 -1.59 17.48 -2.13
C VAL A 215 -2.14 17.58 -3.55
N SER A 216 -2.10 16.51 -4.33
CA SER A 216 -2.51 16.59 -5.74
C SER A 216 -3.29 15.35 -6.19
N PHE A 217 -4.34 15.60 -6.97
CA PHE A 217 -5.19 14.60 -7.59
C PHE A 217 -5.08 14.72 -9.11
N GLY A 218 -4.52 13.70 -9.76
CA GLY A 218 -4.27 13.71 -11.21
C GLY A 218 -5.49 13.39 -12.08
N SER A 219 -6.63 13.05 -11.47
CA SER A 219 -7.86 12.68 -12.17
C SER A 219 -9.08 13.00 -11.29
N ARG A 220 -10.26 12.46 -11.65
CA ARG A 220 -11.51 12.73 -10.93
C ARG A 220 -11.45 12.29 -9.47
N VAL A 221 -12.17 13.00 -8.61
CA VAL A 221 -12.36 12.66 -7.19
C VAL A 221 -13.85 12.55 -6.91
N ASP A 222 -14.33 11.36 -6.58
CA ASP A 222 -15.75 11.08 -6.35
C ASP A 222 -15.98 10.31 -5.04
N GLY A 223 -17.23 10.25 -4.59
CA GLY A 223 -17.66 9.49 -3.42
C GLY A 223 -18.42 10.37 -2.43
N GLY A 224 -19.55 9.91 -1.92
CA GLY A 224 -20.50 10.71 -1.12
C GLY A 224 -20.05 11.05 0.30
N TYR A 225 -18.77 11.35 0.50
CA TYR A 225 -18.13 11.64 1.78
C TYR A 225 -17.36 12.97 1.72
N GLY A 226 -16.95 13.46 2.89
CA GLY A 226 -16.15 14.68 3.01
C GLY A 226 -14.68 14.46 2.64
N LEU A 227 -14.11 15.44 1.93
CA LEU A 227 -12.66 15.54 1.72
C LEU A 227 -12.11 16.80 2.38
N THR A 228 -11.14 16.62 3.27
CA THR A 228 -10.29 17.71 3.78
C THR A 228 -8.88 17.53 3.27
N ALA A 229 -8.39 18.45 2.44
CA ALA A 229 -7.03 18.47 1.91
C ALA A 229 -6.22 19.62 2.55
N ASN A 230 -5.25 19.28 3.40
CA ASN A 230 -4.32 20.20 4.02
C ASN A 230 -2.96 20.11 3.32
N SER A 231 -2.51 21.19 2.71
CA SER A 231 -1.18 21.26 2.11
C SER A 231 -0.39 22.46 2.63
N HIS A 232 0.93 22.33 2.64
CA HIS A 232 1.81 23.47 2.91
C HIS A 232 2.06 24.29 1.65
N LEU A 233 2.24 23.60 0.53
CA LEU A 233 2.39 24.19 -0.78
C LEU A 233 1.03 24.22 -1.49
N ASN A 234 0.87 23.46 -2.57
CA ASN A 234 -0.34 23.51 -3.38
C ASN A 234 -1.30 22.36 -3.07
N THR A 235 -2.60 22.65 -3.21
CA THR A 235 -3.63 21.60 -3.40
C THR A 235 -4.12 21.68 -4.84
N SER A 236 -3.95 20.64 -5.65
CA SER A 236 -4.41 20.63 -7.06
C SER A 236 -5.39 19.51 -7.38
N PHE A 237 -6.44 19.86 -8.13
CA PHE A 237 -7.44 18.95 -8.69
C PHE A 237 -7.38 19.05 -10.22
N GLU A 238 -6.69 18.09 -10.85
CA GLU A 238 -6.51 18.08 -12.31
C GLU A 238 -7.73 17.53 -13.07
N GLY A 239 -8.64 16.84 -12.38
CA GLY A 239 -9.90 16.33 -12.92
C GLY A 239 -11.12 16.83 -12.14
N HIS A 240 -12.31 16.51 -12.66
CA HIS A 240 -13.58 16.91 -12.04
C HIS A 240 -13.70 16.38 -10.60
N VAL A 241 -14.32 17.17 -9.72
CA VAL A 241 -14.60 16.76 -8.33
C VAL A 241 -16.10 16.56 -8.17
N GLY A 242 -16.50 15.35 -7.80
CA GLY A 242 -17.89 14.97 -7.56
C GLY A 242 -18.77 14.88 -8.81
N SER A 243 -18.19 14.65 -10.00
CA SER A 243 -18.95 14.61 -11.25
C SER A 243 -19.83 13.37 -11.38
N ASP A 244 -19.35 12.21 -10.95
CA ASP A 244 -20.09 10.95 -11.02
C ASP A 244 -20.86 10.71 -9.71
N THR A 245 -20.22 11.00 -8.57
CA THR A 245 -20.85 10.95 -7.24
C THR A 245 -20.40 12.17 -6.45
N PRO A 246 -21.29 13.18 -6.28
CA PRO A 246 -20.97 14.40 -5.55
C PRO A 246 -20.38 14.11 -4.18
N LEU A 247 -19.34 14.88 -3.80
CA LEU A 247 -18.79 14.78 -2.45
C LEU A 247 -19.80 15.33 -1.44
N GLU A 248 -19.73 14.89 -0.20
CA GLU A 248 -20.52 15.52 0.87
C GLU A 248 -20.00 16.93 1.14
N SER A 249 -18.69 17.08 1.27
CA SER A 249 -18.04 18.38 1.45
C SER A 249 -16.64 18.37 0.87
N LEU A 250 -16.16 19.56 0.52
CA LEU A 250 -14.77 19.77 0.15
C LEU A 250 -14.19 20.89 1.01
N THR A 251 -13.10 20.61 1.71
CA THR A 251 -12.29 21.62 2.39
C THR A 251 -10.87 21.53 1.87
N ALA A 252 -10.32 22.64 1.38
CA ALA A 252 -8.90 22.76 1.01
C ALA A 252 -8.25 23.85 1.85
N ASN A 253 -7.19 23.51 2.57
CA ASN A 253 -6.45 24.38 3.47
C ASN A 253 -5.00 24.51 2.99
N ILE A 254 -4.55 25.75 2.81
CA ILE A 254 -3.16 26.07 2.51
C ILE A 254 -2.52 26.70 3.74
N THR A 255 -1.42 26.13 4.21
CA THR A 255 -0.71 26.65 5.41
C THR A 255 0.55 27.44 5.09
N GLY A 256 1.05 27.37 3.86
CA GLY A 256 2.27 28.04 3.40
C GLY A 256 2.02 28.93 2.17
N PRO A 257 3.03 29.12 1.30
CA PRO A 257 2.98 30.10 0.21
C PRO A 257 2.24 29.64 -1.05
N GLY A 258 1.71 28.41 -1.09
CA GLY A 258 1.07 27.84 -2.27
C GLY A 258 -0.39 28.29 -2.48
N GLY A 259 -1.11 27.53 -3.30
CA GLY A 259 -2.50 27.82 -3.65
C GLY A 259 -3.34 26.59 -3.93
N ILE A 260 -4.63 26.83 -4.14
CA ILE A 260 -5.64 25.83 -4.49
C ILE A 260 -5.90 25.95 -6.00
N PHE A 261 -5.72 24.86 -6.74
CA PHE A 261 -5.87 24.81 -8.20
C PHE A 261 -7.04 23.88 -8.56
N LEU A 262 -8.04 24.42 -9.24
CA LEU A 262 -9.27 23.72 -9.62
C LEU A 262 -9.32 23.45 -11.13
N ASN A 263 -8.23 22.94 -11.69
CA ASN A 263 -8.01 22.75 -13.13
C ASN A 263 -9.04 21.80 -13.80
N GLY A 264 -9.74 20.99 -13.01
CA GLY A 264 -10.79 20.06 -13.45
C GLY A 264 -12.11 20.68 -13.91
N ASN A 265 -12.26 22.01 -13.93
CA ASN A 265 -13.43 22.79 -14.39
C ASN A 265 -14.76 22.59 -13.64
N SER A 266 -14.91 21.58 -12.78
CA SER A 266 -16.10 21.45 -11.93
C SER A 266 -15.81 20.89 -10.53
N VAL A 267 -16.54 21.42 -9.55
CA VAL A 267 -16.61 20.91 -8.19
C VAL A 267 -18.07 20.83 -7.77
N THR A 268 -18.57 19.61 -7.61
CA THR A 268 -19.94 19.33 -7.18
C THR A 268 -19.93 18.71 -5.79
N THR A 269 -20.60 19.36 -4.85
CA THR A 269 -20.80 18.86 -3.47
C THR A 269 -22.27 18.94 -3.10
N THR A 270 -22.76 18.07 -2.22
CA THR A 270 -24.11 18.18 -1.63
C THR A 270 -24.13 19.14 -0.43
N GLY A 271 -23.01 19.27 0.27
CA GLY A 271 -22.79 20.20 1.37
C GLY A 271 -21.74 21.26 1.02
N THR A 272 -21.05 21.74 2.05
CA THR A 272 -20.20 22.93 1.99
C THR A 272 -18.91 22.73 1.20
N GLN A 273 -18.46 23.78 0.52
CA GLN A 273 -17.12 23.92 -0.04
C GLN A 273 -16.38 25.03 0.71
N THR A 274 -15.20 24.74 1.23
CA THR A 274 -14.39 25.69 2.00
C THR A 274 -12.98 25.74 1.41
N TYR A 275 -12.53 26.93 1.00
CA TYR A 275 -11.22 27.15 0.40
C TYR A 275 -10.44 28.17 1.23
N ASN A 276 -9.51 27.69 2.06
CA ASN A 276 -8.69 28.49 2.96
C ASN A 276 -7.29 28.68 2.34
N GLY A 277 -7.22 29.50 1.29
CA GLY A 277 -6.00 29.83 0.57
C GLY A 277 -6.31 30.53 -0.76
N PRO A 278 -5.31 31.05 -1.49
CA PRO A 278 -5.51 31.59 -2.83
C PRO A 278 -6.11 30.53 -3.76
N VAL A 279 -7.19 30.87 -4.48
CA VAL A 279 -7.86 29.95 -5.40
C VAL A 279 -7.57 30.36 -6.84
N ASN A 280 -7.11 29.40 -7.64
CA ASN A 280 -6.89 29.50 -9.08
C ASN A 280 -7.85 28.51 -9.78
N PRO A 281 -8.97 29.01 -10.33
CA PRO A 281 -9.94 28.20 -11.05
C PRO A 281 -9.49 27.85 -12.47
#